data_AF-A0A0F7ZW15-F1
#
_entry.id   AF-A0A0F7ZW15-F1
#
_cell.length_a   1.000
_cell.length_b   1.000
_cell.length_c   1.000
_cell.angle_alpha   90.00
_cell.angle_beta   90.00
_cell.angle_gamma   90.00
#
_symmetry.space_group_name_H-M   'P 1'
#
loop_
_entity.id
_entity.type
_entity.pdbx_description
1 polymer ?
#
loop_
_entity_poly.entity_id
_entity_poly.type
_entity_poly.pdbx_seq_one_letter_code
_entity_poly.pdbx_strand_id
1 'polypeptide(L)'
;MSIFHTDPILVHLREEANNRDEWASTRLFSRYFTRHIFSEIEWIHGTEVPPREHHSQLRMDIAVQHFETGQRTLMFRLIGQAKKGRATPAKIVEVEVQAYQLCQAYMMDKNIQSVWAITYFGSKARLWACELKGSGWLDPFYPLEGAHGERDAYRDIFEFESEFLWAFQKIKAISVPDPDNFDEIYAGEESSTTTQALSGSFYTQNSTEAYDLAEPSVQAHDSLMDVDPEPTSTLARIVNGSEYDSVQVSKVANGWTTCKLKNGTKVEVRCSKWDKAIIINRDGSRNTGYVAETTNNKYRTWDDPVGKGKGKSRK
;
A
#
# COMPACT_ATOMS: atom_id res chain seq x y z
N MET A 1 -5.35 19.22 18.78
CA MET A 1 -6.44 18.42 19.40
C MET A 1 -6.71 17.28 18.45
N SER A 2 -6.83 16.04 18.94
CA SER A 2 -6.98 14.86 18.10
C SER A 2 -8.37 14.82 17.44
N ILE A 3 -8.41 14.52 16.14
CA ILE A 3 -9.60 14.35 15.29
C ILE A 3 -10.56 13.37 15.94
N PHE A 4 -10.06 12.22 16.40
CA PHE A 4 -10.88 11.17 16.99
C PHE A 4 -11.50 11.57 18.33
N HIS A 5 -10.90 12.53 19.05
CA HIS A 5 -11.53 13.10 20.25
C HIS A 5 -12.64 14.09 19.90
N THR A 6 -12.54 14.76 18.76
CA THR A 6 -13.53 15.76 18.31
C THR A 6 -14.66 15.16 17.46
N ASP A 7 -14.47 13.96 16.91
CA ASP A 7 -15.44 13.29 16.05
C ASP A 7 -15.83 11.90 16.60
N PRO A 8 -16.83 11.81 17.50
CA PRO A 8 -17.27 10.54 18.08
C PRO A 8 -17.86 9.57 17.04
N ILE A 9 -18.36 10.07 15.91
CA ILE A 9 -18.84 9.21 14.82
C ILE A 9 -17.64 8.50 14.17
N LEU A 10 -16.50 9.18 14.02
CA LEU A 10 -15.30 8.56 13.47
C LEU A 10 -14.76 7.44 14.39
N VAL A 11 -14.84 7.63 15.71
CA VAL A 11 -14.52 6.57 16.69
C VAL A 11 -15.41 5.35 16.50
N HIS A 12 -16.74 5.57 16.38
CA HIS A 12 -17.67 4.47 16.12
C HIS A 12 -17.38 3.75 14.80
N LEU A 13 -17.12 4.49 13.72
CA LEU A 13 -16.76 3.89 12.42
C LEU A 13 -15.44 3.12 12.48
N ARG A 14 -14.49 3.54 13.31
CA ARG A 14 -13.24 2.79 13.53
C ARG A 14 -13.50 1.43 14.18
N GLU A 15 -14.36 1.41 15.19
CA GLU A 15 -14.79 0.14 15.82
C GLU A 15 -15.51 -0.75 14.81
N GLU A 16 -16.41 -0.20 13.99
CA GLU A 16 -17.09 -0.96 12.94
C GLU A 16 -16.11 -1.52 11.91
N ALA A 17 -15.19 -0.70 11.40
CA ALA A 17 -14.21 -1.10 10.39
C ALA A 17 -13.34 -2.27 10.86
N ASN A 18 -12.95 -2.28 12.14
CA ASN A 18 -12.14 -3.35 12.71
C ASN A 18 -12.90 -4.67 12.90
N ASN A 19 -14.23 -4.63 12.92
CA ASN A 19 -15.09 -5.79 13.22
C ASN A 19 -15.91 -6.28 12.02
N ARG A 20 -16.03 -5.49 10.95
CA ARG A 20 -16.87 -5.77 9.78
C ARG A 20 -16.05 -5.95 8.50
N ASP A 21 -16.76 -6.13 7.39
CA ASP A 21 -16.21 -6.28 6.05
C ASP A 21 -15.69 -4.94 5.47
N GLU A 22 -15.19 -5.02 4.25
CA GLU A 22 -14.53 -3.94 3.49
C GLU A 22 -15.31 -2.63 3.44
N TRP A 23 -16.62 -2.69 3.23
CA TRP A 23 -17.49 -1.50 3.17
C TRP A 23 -17.40 -0.64 4.44
N ALA A 24 -17.17 -1.25 5.61
CA ALA A 24 -17.05 -0.51 6.86
C ALA A 24 -15.71 0.24 6.94
N SER A 25 -14.65 -0.35 6.37
CA SER A 25 -13.35 0.33 6.21
C SER A 25 -13.49 1.51 5.25
N THR A 26 -14.12 1.30 4.08
CA THR A 26 -14.36 2.38 3.11
C THR A 26 -15.18 3.50 3.74
N ARG A 27 -16.24 3.20 4.50
CA ARG A 27 -17.04 4.22 5.21
C ARG A 27 -16.23 5.03 6.22
N LEU A 28 -15.34 4.38 6.98
CA LEU A 28 -14.41 5.06 7.89
C LEU A 28 -13.50 6.04 7.14
N PHE A 29 -12.79 5.55 6.12
CA PHE A 29 -11.84 6.36 5.37
C PHE A 29 -12.53 7.48 4.56
N SER A 30 -13.71 7.24 4.00
CA SER A 30 -14.52 8.28 3.34
C SER A 30 -14.87 9.41 4.32
N ARG A 31 -15.31 9.10 5.55
CA ARG A 31 -15.57 10.14 6.56
C ARG A 31 -14.27 10.85 6.95
N TYR A 32 -13.20 10.10 7.18
CA TYR A 32 -11.91 10.66 7.57
C TYR A 32 -11.40 11.67 6.54
N PHE A 33 -11.47 11.32 5.25
CA PHE A 33 -11.05 12.19 4.17
C PHE A 33 -11.96 13.39 3.96
N THR A 34 -13.27 13.17 3.88
CA THR A 34 -14.23 14.25 3.59
C THR A 34 -14.34 15.28 4.71
N ARG A 35 -14.13 14.88 5.97
CA ARG A 35 -14.33 15.77 7.12
C ARG A 35 -13.04 16.36 7.68
N HIS A 36 -11.90 15.69 7.52
CA HIS A 36 -10.70 16.04 8.29
C HIS A 36 -9.43 16.22 7.45
N ILE A 37 -9.25 15.44 6.38
CA ILE A 37 -7.99 15.45 5.62
C ILE A 37 -8.07 16.33 4.37
N PHE A 38 -9.10 16.14 3.56
CA PHE A 38 -9.35 16.86 2.31
C PHE A 38 -10.73 17.53 2.39
N SER A 39 -10.95 18.31 3.45
CA SER A 39 -12.24 18.93 3.77
C SER A 39 -12.49 20.24 3.02
N GLU A 40 -11.45 20.79 2.38
CA GLU A 40 -11.55 22.04 1.63
C GLU A 40 -12.32 21.86 0.31
N ILE A 41 -12.86 22.96 -0.21
CA ILE A 41 -13.82 22.95 -1.33
C ILE A 41 -13.19 22.51 -2.66
N GLU A 42 -11.88 22.62 -2.80
CA GLU A 42 -11.17 22.19 -4.01
C GLU A 42 -11.03 20.67 -4.15
N TRP A 43 -11.36 19.90 -3.11
CA TRP A 43 -11.24 18.45 -3.09
C TRP A 43 -12.58 17.78 -3.40
N ILE A 44 -12.57 16.90 -4.39
CA ILE A 44 -13.72 16.08 -4.77
C ILE A 44 -13.46 14.65 -4.33
N HIS A 45 -14.45 14.06 -3.67
CA HIS A 45 -14.39 12.69 -3.16
C HIS A 45 -15.34 11.83 -3.97
N GLY A 46 -14.91 10.63 -4.31
CA GLY A 46 -15.75 9.64 -4.98
C GLY A 46 -15.48 8.23 -4.47
N THR A 47 -16.49 7.38 -4.64
CA THR A 47 -16.42 5.93 -4.41
C THR A 47 -16.85 5.24 -5.70
N GLU A 48 -16.29 4.06 -5.98
CA GLU A 48 -16.53 3.33 -7.23
C GLU A 48 -16.20 4.17 -8.48
N VAL A 49 -15.13 4.96 -8.41
CA VAL A 49 -14.71 5.83 -9.52
C VAL A 49 -13.77 5.04 -10.45
N PRO A 50 -14.00 5.02 -11.78
CA PRO A 50 -13.07 4.38 -12.69
C PRO A 50 -11.78 5.22 -12.88
N PRO A 51 -10.62 4.59 -13.16
CA PRO A 51 -9.37 5.31 -13.43
C PRO A 51 -9.37 6.07 -14.77
N ARG A 52 -10.33 5.78 -15.64
CA ARG A 52 -10.55 6.44 -16.93
C ARG A 52 -12.05 6.52 -17.22
N GLU A 53 -12.49 7.56 -17.90
CA GLU A 53 -13.92 7.84 -18.12
C GLU A 53 -14.66 6.78 -18.94
N HIS A 54 -13.96 6.08 -19.85
CA HIS A 54 -14.58 5.16 -20.78
C HIS A 54 -14.03 3.74 -20.66
N HIS A 55 -14.94 2.76 -20.69
CA HIS A 55 -14.64 1.32 -20.82
C HIS A 55 -13.62 0.76 -19.81
N SER A 56 -13.54 1.33 -18.61
CA SER A 56 -12.87 0.68 -17.49
C SER A 56 -13.85 -0.23 -16.75
N GLN A 57 -13.45 -1.46 -16.47
CA GLN A 57 -14.12 -2.32 -15.50
C GLN A 57 -13.52 -2.19 -14.10
N LEU A 58 -12.36 -1.54 -13.97
CA LEU A 58 -11.71 -1.29 -12.69
C LEU A 58 -12.39 -0.12 -11.98
N ARG A 59 -12.50 -0.20 -10.65
CA ARG A 59 -13.13 0.80 -9.79
C ARG A 59 -12.26 1.05 -8.57
N MET A 60 -12.17 2.32 -8.18
CA MET A 60 -11.53 2.76 -6.94
C MET A 60 -12.55 2.71 -5.82
N ASP A 61 -12.21 2.11 -4.67
CA ASP A 61 -13.08 2.16 -3.49
C ASP A 61 -13.21 3.59 -2.98
N ILE A 62 -12.10 4.33 -3.00
CA ILE A 62 -12.05 5.75 -2.71
C ILE A 62 -11.19 6.44 -3.77
N ALA A 63 -11.64 7.60 -4.22
CA ALA A 63 -10.87 8.51 -5.03
C ALA A 63 -10.93 9.92 -4.45
N VAL A 64 -9.79 10.58 -4.33
CA VAL A 64 -9.69 12.01 -4.02
C VAL A 64 -9.15 12.72 -5.25
N GLN A 65 -9.91 13.67 -5.76
CA GLN A 65 -9.56 14.48 -6.92
C GLN A 65 -9.34 15.94 -6.50
N HIS A 66 -8.45 16.62 -7.22
CA HIS A 66 -8.22 18.06 -7.10
C HIS A 66 -8.48 18.72 -8.45
N PHE A 67 -9.17 19.85 -8.43
CA PHE A 67 -9.37 20.65 -9.64
C PHE A 67 -8.13 21.47 -9.98
N GLU A 68 -7.41 21.08 -11.03
CA GLU A 68 -6.24 21.82 -11.50
C GLU A 68 -6.68 22.99 -12.39
N THR A 69 -6.70 24.20 -11.84
CA THR A 69 -7.23 25.40 -12.51
C THR A 69 -6.54 25.69 -13.85
N GLY A 70 -5.22 25.43 -13.95
CA GLY A 70 -4.44 25.68 -15.17
C GLY A 70 -4.90 24.81 -16.34
N GLN A 71 -5.20 23.54 -16.08
CA GLN A 71 -5.65 22.57 -17.09
C GLN A 71 -7.19 22.46 -17.16
N ARG A 72 -7.91 23.07 -16.21
CA ARG A 72 -9.37 22.97 -16.04
C ARG A 72 -9.87 21.53 -16.03
N THR A 73 -9.12 20.67 -15.35
CA THR A 73 -9.37 19.23 -15.29
C THR A 73 -9.31 18.72 -13.86
N LEU A 74 -10.03 17.63 -13.60
CA LEU A 74 -9.94 16.91 -12.34
C LEU A 74 -8.82 15.90 -12.43
N MET A 75 -7.86 16.01 -11.51
CA MET A 75 -6.73 15.10 -11.40
C MET A 75 -6.88 14.29 -10.12
N PHE A 76 -6.65 12.97 -10.18
CA PHE A 76 -6.60 12.16 -8.97
C PHE A 76 -5.38 12.57 -8.16
N ARG A 77 -5.65 12.97 -6.91
CA ARG A 77 -4.62 13.18 -5.91
C ARG A 77 -4.28 11.90 -5.19
N LEU A 78 -5.28 11.10 -4.83
CA LEU A 78 -5.13 9.86 -4.08
C LEU A 78 -6.09 8.80 -4.60
N ILE A 79 -5.56 7.62 -4.91
CA ILE A 79 -6.32 6.44 -5.34
C ILE A 79 -6.35 5.44 -4.18
N GLY A 80 -7.54 5.03 -3.75
CA GLY A 80 -7.74 4.14 -2.61
C GLY A 80 -8.27 2.76 -2.99
N GLN A 81 -7.69 1.74 -2.38
CA GLN A 81 -8.19 0.36 -2.41
C GLN A 81 -8.25 -0.26 -1.01
N ALA A 82 -9.35 -0.96 -0.75
CA ALA A 82 -9.70 -1.53 0.53
C ALA A 82 -9.57 -3.05 0.51
N LYS A 83 -9.41 -3.62 1.71
CA LYS A 83 -9.67 -5.04 1.93
C LYS A 83 -10.39 -5.26 3.25
N LYS A 84 -11.02 -6.43 3.38
CA LYS A 84 -11.60 -6.89 4.65
C LYS A 84 -10.58 -6.81 5.79
N GLY A 85 -11.00 -6.34 6.97
CA GLY A 85 -10.12 -6.14 8.12
C GLY A 85 -9.30 -7.36 8.53
N ARG A 86 -9.79 -8.58 8.31
CA ARG A 86 -9.09 -9.86 8.60
C ARG A 86 -8.31 -10.44 7.41
N ALA A 87 -7.96 -9.62 6.42
CA ALA A 87 -7.19 -10.04 5.26
C ALA A 87 -5.86 -10.72 5.64
N THR A 88 -5.57 -11.84 4.99
CA THR A 88 -4.27 -12.53 5.06
C THR A 88 -3.23 -11.74 4.28
N PRO A 89 -1.92 -11.95 4.51
CA PRO A 89 -0.86 -11.30 3.74
C PRO A 89 -1.04 -11.42 2.21
N ALA A 90 -1.47 -12.59 1.71
CA ALA A 90 -1.75 -12.77 0.28
C ALA A 90 -2.88 -11.86 -0.22
N LYS A 91 -3.95 -11.70 0.57
CA LYS A 91 -5.05 -10.76 0.24
C LYS A 91 -4.63 -9.30 0.34
N ILE A 92 -3.62 -8.98 1.16
CA ILE A 92 -3.04 -7.64 1.21
C ILE A 92 -2.20 -7.37 -0.05
N VAL A 93 -1.40 -8.34 -0.51
CA VAL A 93 -0.71 -8.21 -1.82
C VAL A 93 -1.73 -8.02 -2.94
N GLU A 94 -2.84 -8.76 -2.95
CA GLU A 94 -3.89 -8.58 -3.96
C GLU A 94 -4.44 -7.14 -3.99
N VAL A 95 -4.70 -6.51 -2.85
CA VAL A 95 -5.20 -5.12 -2.82
C VAL A 95 -4.14 -4.11 -3.28
N GLU A 96 -2.86 -4.36 -2.95
CA GLU A 96 -1.74 -3.58 -3.50
C GLU A 96 -1.67 -3.72 -5.03
N VAL A 97 -1.96 -4.90 -5.61
CA VAL A 97 -2.03 -5.12 -7.07
C VAL A 97 -3.16 -4.37 -7.71
N GLN A 98 -4.32 -4.39 -7.08
CA GLN A 98 -5.47 -3.65 -7.58
C GLN A 98 -5.18 -2.14 -7.56
N ALA A 99 -4.59 -1.62 -6.48
CA ALA A 99 -4.19 -0.22 -6.39
C ALA A 99 -3.18 0.17 -7.48
N TYR A 100 -2.14 -0.66 -7.68
CA TYR A 100 -1.14 -0.43 -8.73
C TYR A 100 -1.75 -0.43 -10.14
N GLN A 101 -2.63 -1.38 -10.44
CA GLN A 101 -3.30 -1.48 -11.74
C GLN A 101 -4.18 -0.25 -12.01
N LEU A 102 -4.91 0.23 -11.00
CA LEU A 102 -5.70 1.46 -11.08
C LEU A 102 -4.82 2.69 -11.33
N CYS A 103 -3.71 2.80 -10.61
CA CYS A 103 -2.75 3.89 -10.79
C CYS A 103 -2.15 3.88 -12.19
N GLN A 104 -1.66 2.73 -12.68
CA GLN A 104 -1.15 2.61 -14.05
C GLN A 104 -2.19 3.01 -15.10
N ALA A 105 -3.42 2.50 -14.99
CA ALA A 105 -4.48 2.82 -15.93
C ALA A 105 -4.76 4.33 -15.99
N TYR A 106 -4.77 4.99 -14.83
CA TYR A 106 -4.91 6.43 -14.74
C TYR A 106 -3.71 7.19 -15.33
N MET A 107 -2.49 6.80 -14.95
CA MET A 107 -1.26 7.47 -15.40
C MET A 107 -1.07 7.37 -16.91
N MET A 108 -1.40 6.23 -17.52
CA MET A 108 -1.39 6.05 -18.98
C MET A 108 -2.45 6.92 -19.67
N ASP A 109 -3.66 7.05 -19.09
CA ASP A 109 -4.74 7.89 -19.65
C ASP A 109 -4.39 9.39 -19.62
N LYS A 110 -3.84 9.86 -18.49
CA LYS A 110 -3.49 11.28 -18.31
C LYS A 110 -2.06 11.65 -18.71
N ASN A 111 -1.26 10.68 -19.14
CA ASN A 111 0.15 10.86 -19.48
C ASN A 111 0.97 11.52 -18.35
N ILE A 112 0.72 11.11 -17.10
CA ILE A 112 1.47 11.56 -15.92
C ILE A 112 2.45 10.47 -15.47
N GLN A 113 3.50 10.86 -14.75
CA GLN A 113 4.58 9.92 -14.38
C GLN A 113 4.36 9.22 -13.04
N SER A 114 3.60 9.82 -12.13
CA SER A 114 3.41 9.30 -10.78
C SER A 114 2.10 9.78 -10.16
N VAL A 115 1.52 8.99 -9.25
CA VAL A 115 0.30 9.32 -8.49
C VAL A 115 0.35 8.70 -7.09
N TRP A 116 -0.26 9.35 -6.09
CA TRP A 116 -0.38 8.77 -4.75
C TRP A 116 -1.45 7.70 -4.69
N ALA A 117 -1.18 6.66 -3.90
CA ALA A 117 -2.14 5.63 -3.57
C ALA A 117 -2.23 5.38 -2.07
N ILE A 118 -3.36 4.84 -1.64
CA ILE A 118 -3.56 4.30 -0.29
C ILE A 118 -4.14 2.90 -0.42
N THR A 119 -3.61 1.97 0.37
CA THR A 119 -4.29 0.72 0.64
C THR A 119 -4.64 0.62 2.10
N TYR A 120 -5.79 0.03 2.43
CA TYR A 120 -6.27 -0.02 3.80
C TYR A 120 -7.15 -1.23 4.10
N PHE A 121 -7.20 -1.62 5.37
CA PHE A 121 -8.11 -2.63 5.89
C PHE A 121 -8.43 -2.35 7.36
N GLY A 122 -9.71 -2.48 7.73
CA GLY A 122 -10.18 -1.98 9.02
C GLY A 122 -9.85 -0.49 9.17
N SER A 123 -9.15 -0.15 10.24
CA SER A 123 -8.63 1.22 10.48
C SER A 123 -7.15 1.38 10.18
N LYS A 124 -6.51 0.35 9.59
CA LYS A 124 -5.09 0.40 9.26
C LYS A 124 -4.88 0.75 7.79
N ALA A 125 -3.88 1.59 7.52
CA ALA A 125 -3.54 2.00 6.17
C ALA A 125 -2.04 2.06 5.92
N ARG A 126 -1.69 2.09 4.63
CA ARG A 126 -0.37 2.42 4.12
C ARG A 126 -0.50 3.32 2.90
N LEU A 127 0.34 4.34 2.85
CA LEU A 127 0.42 5.34 1.79
C LEU A 127 1.59 5.01 0.87
N TRP A 128 1.38 5.21 -0.42
CA TRP A 128 2.29 4.80 -1.48
C TRP A 128 2.43 5.89 -2.54
N ALA A 129 3.57 5.91 -3.19
CA ALA A 129 3.70 6.45 -4.54
C ALA A 129 3.64 5.31 -5.56
N CYS A 130 3.00 5.58 -6.70
CA CYS A 130 3.01 4.69 -7.83
C CYS A 130 3.65 5.42 -9.01
N GLU A 131 4.77 4.92 -9.51
CA GLU A 131 5.44 5.46 -10.69
C GLU A 131 5.16 4.63 -11.94
N LEU A 132 5.05 5.29 -13.09
CA LEU A 132 4.82 4.61 -14.38
C LEU A 132 6.06 3.86 -14.89
N LYS A 133 7.26 4.36 -14.57
CA LYS A 133 8.56 3.83 -15.03
C LYS A 133 9.55 3.58 -13.88
N GLY A 134 9.03 3.29 -12.70
CA GLY A 134 9.83 3.04 -11.50
C GLY A 134 10.50 1.66 -11.49
N SER A 135 11.38 1.46 -10.51
CA SER A 135 12.04 0.16 -10.25
C SER A 135 11.10 -0.87 -9.60
N GLY A 136 9.98 -0.40 -9.06
CA GLY A 136 8.93 -1.18 -8.40
C GLY A 136 7.54 -0.86 -8.97
N TRP A 137 6.52 -1.12 -8.17
CA TRP A 137 5.11 -0.98 -8.53
C TRP A 137 4.39 -0.03 -7.56
N LEU A 138 4.56 -0.24 -6.26
CA LEU A 138 4.18 0.73 -5.22
C LEU A 138 5.37 0.98 -4.30
N ASP A 139 5.84 2.22 -4.25
CA ASP A 139 6.91 2.63 -3.36
C ASP A 139 6.31 3.18 -2.07
N PRO A 140 6.68 2.65 -0.89
CA PRO A 140 6.04 3.03 0.35
C PRO A 140 6.41 4.47 0.72
N PHE A 141 5.40 5.28 0.97
CA PHE A 141 5.58 6.64 1.47
C PHE A 141 5.41 6.71 2.98
N TYR A 142 4.34 6.10 3.52
CA TYR A 142 4.14 6.05 4.96
C TYR A 142 3.31 4.82 5.40
N PRO A 143 3.84 4.01 6.35
CA PRO A 143 5.24 4.01 6.79
C PRO A 143 6.17 3.52 5.67
N LEU A 144 7.42 3.97 5.74
CA LEU A 144 8.49 3.58 4.81
C LEU A 144 8.82 2.09 4.94
N GLU A 145 8.87 1.58 6.17
CA GLU A 145 9.28 0.20 6.41
C GLU A 145 8.15 -0.81 6.12
N GLY A 146 8.58 -2.02 5.80
CA GLY A 146 7.70 -3.17 5.60
C GLY A 146 7.65 -3.62 4.14
N ALA A 147 7.58 -4.94 3.93
CA ALA A 147 7.40 -5.52 2.60
C ALA A 147 5.95 -5.36 2.11
N HIS A 148 5.75 -5.57 0.81
CA HIS A 148 4.43 -5.78 0.23
C HIS A 148 3.70 -6.94 0.91
N GLY A 149 2.41 -6.74 1.20
CA GLY A 149 1.59 -7.72 1.91
C GLY A 149 1.90 -7.86 3.41
N GLU A 150 2.87 -7.12 3.95
CA GLU A 150 3.23 -7.19 5.36
C GLU A 150 2.19 -6.45 6.21
N ARG A 151 1.27 -7.23 6.79
CA ARG A 151 0.15 -6.71 7.58
C ARG A 151 0.57 -5.77 8.72
N ASP A 152 1.69 -6.08 9.38
CA ASP A 152 2.17 -5.32 10.53
C ASP A 152 2.83 -3.99 10.14
N ALA A 153 3.14 -3.80 8.84
CA ALA A 153 3.56 -2.52 8.30
C ALA A 153 2.41 -1.51 8.20
N TYR A 154 1.14 -1.95 8.25
CA TYR A 154 0.01 -1.02 8.19
C TYR A 154 -0.24 -0.40 9.56
N ARG A 155 -0.38 0.94 9.57
CA ARG A 155 -0.56 1.73 10.80
C ARG A 155 -2.03 2.08 11.00
N ASP A 156 -2.49 1.96 12.24
CA ASP A 156 -3.84 2.38 12.63
C ASP A 156 -3.92 3.90 12.61
N ILE A 157 -4.92 4.46 11.91
CA ILE A 157 -5.05 5.91 11.72
C ILE A 157 -5.34 6.69 13.01
N PHE A 158 -5.81 6.02 14.06
CA PHE A 158 -5.99 6.63 15.38
C PHE A 158 -4.71 6.58 16.21
N GLU A 159 -4.03 5.43 16.25
CA GLU A 159 -2.80 5.27 17.05
C GLU A 159 -1.65 6.12 16.52
N PHE A 160 -1.60 6.32 15.20
CA PHE A 160 -0.55 7.06 14.50
C PHE A 160 -1.10 8.34 13.85
N GLU A 161 -2.08 8.98 14.49
CA GLU A 161 -2.82 10.11 13.92
C GLU A 161 -1.92 11.27 13.45
N SER A 162 -0.96 11.70 14.28
CA SER A 162 -0.07 12.82 13.95
C SER A 162 0.80 12.54 12.72
N GLU A 163 1.28 11.30 12.59
CA GLU A 163 2.11 10.87 11.46
C GLU A 163 1.28 10.79 10.18
N PHE A 164 0.04 10.28 10.26
CA PHE A 164 -0.88 10.34 9.11
C PHE A 164 -1.22 11.78 8.71
N LEU A 165 -1.44 12.68 9.68
CA LEU A 165 -1.70 14.09 9.40
C LEU A 165 -0.52 14.74 8.66
N TRP A 166 0.70 14.49 9.12
CA TRP A 166 1.91 14.92 8.42
C TRP A 166 1.97 14.35 7.00
N ALA A 167 1.79 13.03 6.84
CA ALA A 167 1.88 12.36 5.55
C ALA A 167 0.84 12.91 4.57
N PHE A 168 -0.41 13.11 5.00
CA PHE A 168 -1.44 13.70 4.15
C PHE A 168 -1.17 15.18 3.82
N GLN A 169 -0.58 15.96 4.72
CA GLN A 169 -0.13 17.31 4.39
C GLN A 169 0.90 17.29 3.26
N LYS A 170 1.84 16.33 3.26
CA LYS A 170 2.79 16.14 2.16
C LYS A 170 2.09 15.73 0.86
N ILE A 171 1.14 14.80 0.90
CA ILE A 171 0.33 14.40 -0.26
C ILE A 171 -0.42 15.60 -0.85
N LYS A 172 -0.99 16.48 -0.02
CA LYS A 172 -1.65 17.72 -0.49
C LYS A 172 -0.66 18.66 -1.18
N ALA A 173 0.52 18.85 -0.59
CA ALA A 173 1.54 19.76 -1.10
C ALA A 173 2.25 19.27 -2.38
N ILE A 174 2.43 17.96 -2.54
CA ILE A 174 3.21 17.35 -3.62
C ILE A 174 2.26 16.68 -4.61
N SER A 175 2.08 17.27 -5.80
CA SER A 175 1.14 16.77 -6.82
C SER A 175 1.60 15.50 -7.51
N VAL A 176 2.90 15.38 -7.76
CA VAL A 176 3.51 14.23 -8.43
C VAL A 176 4.52 13.65 -7.44
N PRO A 177 4.23 12.47 -6.85
CA PRO A 177 5.17 11.82 -5.94
C PRO A 177 6.48 11.47 -6.64
N ASP A 178 7.58 11.60 -5.92
CA ASP A 178 8.92 11.18 -6.35
C ASP A 178 9.55 10.33 -5.24
N PRO A 179 9.52 8.99 -5.36
CA PRO A 179 10.05 8.08 -4.34
C PRO A 179 11.52 8.28 -4.03
N ASP A 180 12.34 8.72 -5.00
CA ASP A 180 13.77 8.92 -4.81
C ASP A 180 14.06 10.05 -3.80
N ASN A 181 13.08 10.92 -3.55
CA ASN A 181 13.19 12.07 -2.64
C ASN A 181 12.51 11.84 -1.28
N PHE A 182 12.00 10.64 -0.98
CA PHE A 182 11.28 10.39 0.29
C PHE A 182 12.18 10.59 1.50
N ASP A 183 13.43 10.12 1.47
CA ASP A 183 14.36 10.28 2.59
C ASP A 183 14.59 11.76 2.94
N GLU A 184 14.66 12.65 1.94
CA GLU A 184 14.79 14.10 2.14
C GLU A 184 13.53 14.72 2.76
N ILE A 185 12.35 14.25 2.35
CA ILE A 185 11.06 14.70 2.90
C ILE A 185 10.96 14.37 4.39
N TYR A 186 11.43 13.20 4.80
CA TYR A 186 11.48 12.77 6.21
C TYR A 186 12.58 13.52 6.99
N ALA A 187 13.77 13.72 6.42
CA ALA A 187 14.84 14.49 7.08
C ALA A 187 14.43 15.95 7.40
N GLY A 188 13.61 16.56 6.53
CA GLY A 188 13.05 17.89 6.76
C GLY A 188 12.08 17.97 7.95
N GLU A 189 11.45 16.85 8.34
CA GLU A 189 10.55 16.79 9.50
C GLU A 189 11.31 16.89 10.82
N GLU A 190 12.40 16.13 10.98
CA GLU A 190 13.22 16.10 12.20
C GLU A 190 13.83 17.48 12.52
N SER A 191 14.15 18.25 11.48
CA SER A 191 14.68 19.60 11.62
C SER A 191 13.62 20.63 12.05
N SER A 192 12.35 20.39 11.73
CA SER A 192 11.24 21.31 12.00
C SER A 192 10.73 21.20 13.45
N THR A 193 10.96 20.06 14.11
CA THR A 193 10.53 19.84 15.51
C THR A 193 11.34 20.65 16.53
N THR A 194 12.50 21.21 16.14
CA THR A 194 13.37 21.98 17.04
C THR A 194 13.03 23.49 17.10
N THR A 195 12.19 24.03 16.20
CA THR A 195 12.04 25.49 16.06
C THR A 195 10.60 26.03 16.18
N GLN A 196 9.59 25.20 16.46
CA GLN A 196 8.20 25.67 16.65
C GLN A 196 7.76 25.66 18.13
N ALA A 197 8.47 26.42 18.95
CA ALA A 197 7.87 27.08 20.10
C ALA A 197 7.89 28.59 19.79
N LEU A 198 6.71 29.21 19.74
CA LEU A 198 6.42 30.65 19.46
C LEU A 198 5.94 30.95 18.03
N SER A 199 4.66 30.73 17.77
CA SER A 199 3.74 31.83 17.45
C SER A 199 2.33 31.25 17.25
N GLY A 200 1.43 31.56 18.19
CA GLY A 200 0.00 31.37 17.98
C GLY A 200 -0.58 32.48 17.12
N SER A 201 -1.68 32.18 16.44
CA SER A 201 -2.83 33.09 16.36
C SER A 201 -4.05 32.30 15.89
N PHE A 202 -5.09 32.37 16.70
CA PHE A 202 -6.41 31.83 16.46
C PHE A 202 -7.17 32.67 15.43
N TYR A 203 -7.86 32.02 14.49
CA TYR A 203 -9.09 32.56 13.90
C TYR A 203 -10.20 31.52 14.10
N THR A 204 -11.08 31.81 15.06
CA THR A 204 -12.41 31.22 15.17
C THR A 204 -13.37 32.01 14.28
N GLN A 205 -14.11 31.33 13.41
CA GLN A 205 -15.42 31.81 12.96
C GLN A 205 -16.43 30.66 12.93
N ASN A 206 -17.54 30.92 13.63
CA ASN A 206 -18.79 30.20 13.60
C ASN A 206 -19.52 30.45 12.28
N SER A 207 -20.15 29.42 11.72
CA SER A 207 -21.43 29.58 11.03
C SER A 207 -22.17 28.24 11.03
N THR A 208 -23.30 28.24 11.72
CA THR A 208 -24.27 27.15 11.79
C THR A 208 -25.26 27.36 10.64
N GLU A 209 -25.26 26.48 9.65
CA GLU A 209 -26.40 26.35 8.72
C GLU A 209 -26.82 24.89 8.65
N ALA A 210 -28.08 24.67 9.00
CA ALA A 210 -28.76 23.40 8.96
C ALA A 210 -29.20 23.12 7.51
N TYR A 211 -28.80 21.97 6.98
CA TYR A 211 -29.34 21.42 5.74
C TYR A 211 -30.12 20.14 6.04
N ASP A 212 -31.39 20.16 5.65
CA ASP A 212 -32.28 19.00 5.56
C ASP A 212 -31.71 17.99 4.55
N LEU A 213 -31.51 16.74 5.00
CA LEU A 213 -31.16 15.61 4.15
C LEU A 213 -32.41 14.78 3.88
N ALA A 214 -32.89 14.82 2.63
CA ALA A 214 -33.78 13.80 2.10
C ALA A 214 -32.94 12.62 1.57
N GLU A 215 -33.17 11.43 2.12
CA GLU A 215 -32.59 10.17 1.64
C GLU A 215 -33.22 9.73 0.31
N PRO A 216 -32.44 9.22 -0.65
CA PRO A 216 -32.95 8.30 -1.65
C PRO A 216 -32.64 6.86 -1.25
N SER A 217 -33.68 6.04 -1.20
CA SER A 217 -33.59 4.58 -1.08
C SER A 217 -32.96 3.99 -2.34
N VAL A 218 -31.85 3.27 -2.20
CA VAL A 218 -31.29 2.46 -3.29
C VAL A 218 -31.58 0.99 -3.01
N GLN A 219 -32.33 0.38 -3.92
CA GLN A 219 -32.68 -1.03 -3.92
C GLN A 219 -31.43 -1.88 -4.20
N ALA A 220 -31.22 -2.89 -3.35
CA ALA A 220 -30.21 -3.92 -3.54
C ALA A 220 -30.56 -4.79 -4.75
N HIS A 221 -29.61 -4.94 -5.68
CA HIS A 221 -29.66 -5.96 -6.71
C HIS A 221 -28.66 -7.08 -6.40
N ASP A 222 -29.17 -8.28 -6.59
CA ASP A 222 -28.68 -9.57 -6.11
C ASP A 222 -27.58 -10.15 -7.02
N SER A 223 -26.60 -10.76 -6.37
CA SER A 223 -25.71 -11.88 -6.73
C SER A 223 -25.44 -12.19 -8.22
N LEU A 224 -24.16 -12.09 -8.59
CA LEU A 224 -23.57 -12.86 -9.70
C LEU A 224 -22.38 -13.67 -9.16
N MET A 225 -22.40 -14.97 -9.43
CA MET A 225 -21.45 -15.95 -8.93
C MET A 225 -20.06 -15.78 -9.56
N ASP A 226 -19.05 -15.59 -8.71
CA ASP A 226 -17.64 -15.66 -9.09
C ASP A 226 -17.24 -17.12 -9.36
N VAL A 227 -16.86 -17.39 -10.60
CA VAL A 227 -16.15 -18.60 -11.01
C VAL A 227 -14.67 -18.35 -10.75
N ASP A 228 -14.09 -19.05 -9.77
CA ASP A 228 -12.65 -19.03 -9.49
C ASP A 228 -11.84 -19.37 -10.76
N PRO A 229 -11.03 -18.46 -11.31
CA PRO A 229 -10.09 -18.82 -12.36
C PRO A 229 -8.96 -19.64 -11.73
N GLU A 230 -8.74 -20.86 -12.24
CA GLU A 230 -7.59 -21.67 -11.86
C GLU A 230 -6.28 -20.87 -12.00
N PRO A 231 -5.33 -21.03 -11.06
CA PRO A 231 -4.08 -20.29 -11.07
C PRO A 231 -3.28 -20.64 -12.32
N THR A 232 -3.19 -19.68 -13.23
CA THR A 232 -2.30 -19.73 -14.39
C THR A 232 -0.88 -19.96 -13.90
N SER A 233 -0.35 -21.14 -14.25
CA SER A 233 1.02 -21.58 -13.97
C SER A 233 2.02 -20.49 -14.31
N THR A 234 2.53 -19.82 -13.28
CA THR A 234 3.58 -18.81 -13.39
C THR A 234 4.83 -19.54 -13.85
N LEU A 235 5.21 -19.35 -15.12
CA LEU A 235 6.39 -19.96 -15.70
C LEU A 235 7.60 -19.65 -14.80
N ALA A 236 8.25 -20.70 -14.28
CA ALA A 236 9.38 -20.55 -13.38
C ALA A 236 10.50 -19.73 -14.06
N ARG A 237 10.96 -18.67 -13.39
CA ARG A 237 12.04 -17.80 -13.84
C ARG A 237 13.29 -18.63 -14.16
N ILE A 238 13.94 -18.40 -15.31
CA ILE A 238 15.19 -19.08 -15.69
C ILE A 238 16.37 -18.13 -15.47
N VAL A 239 17.41 -18.55 -14.76
CA VAL A 239 18.57 -17.70 -14.41
C VAL A 239 19.91 -18.41 -14.57
N ASN A 240 20.96 -17.65 -14.84
CA ASN A 240 22.34 -18.16 -14.88
C ASN A 240 22.90 -18.24 -13.46
N GLY A 241 23.15 -19.46 -12.96
CA GLY A 241 23.61 -19.69 -11.60
C GLY A 241 25.02 -19.16 -11.29
N SER A 242 25.82 -18.81 -12.32
CA SER A 242 27.14 -18.20 -12.09
C SER A 242 27.08 -16.76 -11.59
N GLU A 243 25.94 -16.09 -11.72
CA GLU A 243 25.70 -14.71 -11.24
C GLU A 243 25.25 -14.65 -9.77
N TYR A 244 25.07 -15.80 -9.12
CA TYR A 244 24.50 -15.91 -7.78
C TYR A 244 25.44 -16.64 -6.83
N ASP A 245 25.63 -16.06 -5.65
CA ASP A 245 26.37 -16.70 -4.57
C ASP A 245 25.57 -17.86 -3.98
N SER A 246 26.22 -19.01 -3.87
CA SER A 246 25.60 -20.20 -3.28
C SER A 246 25.57 -20.06 -1.77
N VAL A 247 24.38 -20.18 -1.20
CA VAL A 247 24.16 -20.17 0.25
C VAL A 247 23.42 -21.43 0.71
N GLN A 248 23.60 -21.81 1.97
CA GLN A 248 22.87 -22.89 2.62
C GLN A 248 21.89 -22.30 3.64
N VAL A 249 20.63 -22.74 3.63
CA VAL A 249 19.62 -22.23 4.58
C VAL A 249 19.87 -22.84 5.95
N SER A 250 20.11 -21.98 6.94
CA SER A 250 20.39 -22.41 8.32
C SER A 250 19.18 -22.29 9.23
N LYS A 251 18.34 -21.26 9.04
CA LYS A 251 17.14 -21.00 9.83
C LYS A 251 16.13 -20.20 8.99
N VAL A 252 14.85 -20.54 9.12
CA VAL A 252 13.73 -19.74 8.60
C VAL A 252 12.85 -19.38 9.79
N ALA A 253 12.72 -18.09 10.09
CA ALA A 253 11.91 -17.60 11.20
C ALA A 253 11.52 -16.13 10.99
N ASN A 254 10.32 -15.76 11.44
CA ASN A 254 9.83 -14.38 11.49
C ASN A 254 9.92 -13.63 10.14
N GLY A 255 9.65 -14.32 9.01
CA GLY A 255 9.72 -13.72 7.67
C GLY A 255 11.15 -13.53 7.13
N TRP A 256 12.16 -14.07 7.81
CA TRP A 256 13.56 -14.04 7.39
C TRP A 256 14.16 -15.43 7.24
N THR A 257 15.08 -15.54 6.29
CA THR A 257 15.89 -16.71 6.01
C THR A 257 17.34 -16.38 6.34
N THR A 258 17.87 -16.97 7.42
CA THR A 258 19.29 -16.89 7.75
C THR A 258 20.03 -17.96 6.95
N CYS A 259 20.95 -17.54 6.08
CA CYS A 259 21.75 -18.40 5.23
C CYS A 259 23.25 -18.33 5.59
N LYS A 260 24.00 -19.37 5.25
CA LYS A 260 25.45 -19.45 5.41
C LYS A 260 26.13 -19.54 4.05
N LEU A 261 27.06 -18.62 3.80
CA LEU A 261 27.93 -18.63 2.62
C LEU A 261 29.03 -19.69 2.77
N LYS A 262 29.71 -20.03 1.66
CA LYS A 262 30.83 -21.00 1.65
C LYS A 262 31.98 -20.62 2.59
N ASN A 263 32.23 -19.33 2.75
CA ASN A 263 33.25 -18.80 3.67
C ASN A 263 32.82 -18.82 5.15
N GLY A 264 31.60 -19.27 5.44
CA GLY A 264 31.05 -19.32 6.80
C GLY A 264 30.30 -18.07 7.25
N THR A 265 30.36 -16.98 6.48
CA THR A 265 29.62 -15.74 6.76
C THR A 265 28.12 -16.01 6.75
N LYS A 266 27.41 -15.44 7.72
CA LYS A 266 25.95 -15.49 7.78
C LYS A 266 25.36 -14.28 7.07
N VAL A 267 24.31 -14.50 6.30
CA VAL A 267 23.52 -13.46 5.65
C VAL A 267 22.05 -13.70 5.95
N GLU A 268 21.28 -12.62 6.04
CA GLU A 268 19.84 -12.69 6.28
C GLU A 268 19.11 -12.10 5.09
N VAL A 269 18.17 -12.88 4.55
CA VAL A 269 17.40 -12.50 3.35
C VAL A 269 15.93 -12.66 3.70
N ARG A 270 15.10 -11.66 3.39
CA ARG A 270 13.65 -11.74 3.62
C ARG A 270 13.06 -12.92 2.84
N CYS A 271 12.15 -13.66 3.45
CA CYS A 271 11.47 -14.80 2.80
C CYS A 271 10.79 -14.39 1.49
N SER A 272 10.24 -13.16 1.44
CA SER A 272 9.57 -12.59 0.26
C SER A 272 10.50 -12.23 -0.90
N LYS A 273 11.82 -12.24 -0.69
CA LYS A 273 12.80 -12.00 -1.75
C LYS A 273 13.25 -13.28 -2.44
N TRP A 274 12.77 -14.45 -2.01
CA TRP A 274 13.10 -15.73 -2.63
C TRP A 274 12.08 -16.13 -3.68
N ASP A 275 12.53 -16.22 -4.93
CA ASP A 275 11.75 -16.70 -6.05
C ASP A 275 12.17 -18.11 -6.44
N LYS A 276 11.19 -18.95 -6.78
CA LYS A 276 11.47 -20.27 -7.35
C LYS A 276 11.94 -20.12 -8.80
N ALA A 277 13.08 -20.72 -9.14
CA ALA A 277 13.70 -20.57 -10.43
C ALA A 277 14.31 -21.87 -10.97
N ILE A 278 14.44 -21.95 -12.30
CA ILE A 278 15.30 -22.91 -12.99
C ILE A 278 16.69 -22.27 -13.11
N ILE A 279 17.66 -22.82 -12.40
CA ILE A 279 19.03 -22.31 -12.33
C ILE A 279 19.91 -23.13 -13.28
N ILE A 280 20.55 -22.45 -14.22
CA ILE A 280 21.51 -23.03 -15.17
C ILE A 280 22.90 -23.01 -14.52
N ASN A 281 23.50 -24.18 -14.29
CA ASN A 281 24.85 -24.28 -13.72
C ASN A 281 25.94 -24.07 -14.79
N ARG A 282 27.19 -23.95 -14.33
CA ARG A 282 28.35 -23.76 -15.22
C ARG A 282 28.56 -24.90 -16.21
N ASP A 283 28.11 -26.11 -15.87
CA ASP A 283 28.14 -27.30 -16.75
C ASP A 283 26.94 -27.37 -17.72
N GLY A 284 26.06 -26.37 -17.71
CA GLY A 284 24.84 -26.33 -18.52
C GLY A 284 23.65 -27.10 -17.94
N SER A 285 23.82 -27.81 -16.81
CA SER A 285 22.73 -28.52 -16.15
C SER A 285 21.68 -27.53 -15.62
N ARG A 286 20.40 -27.95 -15.67
CA ARG A 286 19.26 -27.16 -15.21
C ARG A 286 18.68 -27.79 -13.95
N ASN A 287 18.75 -27.08 -12.83
CA ASN A 287 18.20 -27.53 -11.57
C ASN A 287 17.15 -26.54 -11.06
N THR A 288 16.09 -27.05 -10.43
CA THR A 288 15.10 -26.20 -9.75
C THR A 288 15.64 -25.81 -8.38
N GLY A 289 15.62 -24.51 -8.07
CA GLY A 289 16.05 -23.98 -6.79
C GLY A 289 15.34 -22.68 -6.47
N TYR A 290 15.95 -21.89 -5.57
CA TYR A 290 15.48 -20.57 -5.22
C TYR A 290 16.58 -19.54 -5.42
N VAL A 291 16.19 -18.35 -5.87
CA VAL A 291 17.09 -17.21 -6.00
C VAL A 291 16.53 -16.00 -5.27
N ALA A 292 17.42 -15.14 -4.77
CA ALA A 292 17.06 -13.88 -4.16
C ALA A 292 17.98 -12.77 -4.64
N GLU A 293 17.40 -11.64 -5.03
CA GLU A 293 18.12 -10.43 -5.41
C GLU A 293 17.84 -9.34 -4.38
N THR A 294 18.91 -8.87 -3.74
CA THR A 294 18.90 -7.73 -2.81
C THR A 294 19.57 -6.54 -3.51
N THR A 295 19.50 -5.35 -2.90
CA THR A 295 20.14 -4.14 -3.46
C THR A 295 21.62 -4.35 -3.80
N ASN A 296 22.33 -5.16 -3.00
CA ASN A 296 23.79 -5.29 -3.10
C ASN A 296 24.27 -6.68 -3.53
N ASN A 297 23.43 -7.71 -3.44
CA ASN A 297 23.87 -9.10 -3.60
C ASN A 297 22.81 -10.00 -4.23
N LYS A 298 23.26 -11.07 -4.88
CA LYS A 298 22.42 -12.10 -5.49
C LYS A 298 22.76 -13.47 -4.89
N TYR A 299 21.75 -14.15 -4.37
CA TYR A 299 21.92 -15.43 -3.67
C TYR A 299 21.12 -16.54 -4.34
N ARG A 300 21.65 -17.76 -4.31
CA ARG A 300 20.92 -18.97 -4.70
C ARG A 300 21.04 -20.05 -3.63
N THR A 301 19.98 -20.84 -3.50
CA THR A 301 19.94 -22.01 -2.62
C THR A 301 19.14 -23.15 -3.25
N TRP A 302 19.44 -24.37 -2.82
CA TRP A 302 18.67 -25.58 -3.14
C TRP A 302 17.77 -26.01 -1.97
N ASP A 303 17.99 -25.46 -0.78
CA ASP A 303 17.10 -25.64 0.37
C ASP A 303 15.82 -24.83 0.19
N ASP A 304 14.73 -25.17 0.90
CA ASP A 304 13.50 -24.35 0.92
C ASP A 304 13.71 -23.13 1.85
N PRO A 305 13.87 -21.91 1.32
CA PRO A 305 14.13 -20.73 2.13
C PRO A 305 12.84 -20.06 2.64
N VAL A 306 11.68 -20.43 2.08
CA VAL A 306 10.38 -19.85 2.42
C VAL A 306 9.73 -20.63 3.56
N GLY A 307 10.16 -21.87 3.76
CA GLY A 307 9.77 -22.70 4.88
C GLY A 307 8.29 -23.07 4.80
N LYS A 308 7.97 -24.14 4.06
CA LYS A 308 6.73 -24.87 4.37
C LYS A 308 6.93 -25.48 5.75
N GLY A 309 6.25 -24.93 6.77
CA GLY A 309 6.35 -25.39 8.15
C GLY A 309 6.37 -26.91 8.20
N LYS A 310 7.54 -27.51 8.46
CA LYS A 310 7.66 -28.95 8.62
C LYS A 310 6.91 -29.28 9.91
N GLY A 311 5.64 -29.66 9.77
CA GLY A 311 4.88 -30.29 10.84
C GLY A 311 5.77 -31.37 11.43
N LYS A 312 6.07 -31.26 12.73
CA LYS A 312 6.89 -32.24 13.44
C LYS A 312 6.27 -33.62 13.23
N SER A 313 6.87 -34.45 12.40
CA SER A 313 6.59 -35.89 12.42
C SER A 313 7.08 -36.39 13.78
N ARG A 314 6.13 -36.69 14.68
CA ARG A 314 6.42 -37.41 15.91
C ARG A 314 6.88 -38.81 15.51
N LYS A 315 8.12 -39.13 15.85
CA LYS A 315 8.59 -40.52 15.97
C LYS A 315 7.89 -41.18 17.15
#